data_AF-T0R6A5-F1
#
_entry.id   AF-T0R6A5-F1
#
_cell.length_a   1.000
_cell.length_b   1.000
_cell.length_c   1.000
_cell.angle_alpha   90.00
_cell.angle_beta   90.00
_cell.angle_gamma   90.00
#
_symmetry.space_group_name_H-M   'P 1'
#
loop_
_entity.id
_entity.type
_entity.pdbx_description
1 polymer ?
#
loop_
_entity_poly.entity_id
_entity_poly.type
_entity_poly.pdbx_seq_one_letter_code
_entity_poly.pdbx_strand_id
1 'polypeptide(L)'
;MHSSLDRPHPECQEIVDALRICHEENPFLKFGGACNDIKAALNQCFAKETHHRRKINLEKARKFNKIYEEDKDERRKAASSA
;
A
#
# COMPACT_ATOMS: atom_id res chain seq x y z
N MET A 1 -3.89 -5.63 12.89
CA MET A 1 -2.96 -4.48 13.01
C MET A 1 -3.01 -3.72 11.70
N HIS A 2 -3.25 -2.40 11.75
CA HIS A 2 -3.24 -1.54 10.56
C HIS A 2 -1.83 -0.98 10.33
N SER A 3 -1.51 -0.55 9.11
CA SER A 3 -0.27 0.17 8.79
C SER A 3 -0.19 1.52 9.54
N SER A 4 1.01 2.13 9.59
CA SER A 4 1.21 3.46 10.21
C SER A 4 0.30 4.49 9.55
N LEU A 5 -0.39 5.29 10.36
CA LEU A 5 -1.33 6.33 9.92
C LEU A 5 -0.64 7.64 9.53
N ASP A 6 0.67 7.75 9.76
CA ASP A 6 1.46 8.99 9.58
C ASP A 6 1.82 9.26 8.12
N ARG A 7 1.64 8.27 7.25
CA ARG A 7 1.85 8.41 5.81
C ARG A 7 0.53 8.75 5.11
N PRO A 8 0.59 9.43 3.95
CA PRO A 8 -0.60 9.68 3.16
C PRO A 8 -1.30 8.38 2.74
N HIS A 9 -2.61 8.34 2.90
CA HIS A 9 -3.49 7.24 2.50
C HIS A 9 -4.56 7.74 1.55
N PRO A 10 -4.23 8.01 0.26
CA PRO A 10 -5.14 8.71 -0.65
C PRO A 10 -6.52 8.05 -0.82
N GLU A 11 -6.60 6.72 -0.72
CA GLU A 11 -7.88 5.98 -0.82
C GLU A 11 -8.59 5.77 0.53
N CYS A 12 -7.91 6.03 1.65
CA CYS A 12 -8.42 5.72 2.99
C CYS A 12 -8.36 6.91 3.96
N GLN A 13 -7.99 8.11 3.47
CA GLN A 13 -7.73 9.28 4.30
C GLN A 13 -8.94 9.67 5.13
N GLU A 14 -10.13 9.61 4.54
CA GLU A 14 -11.39 9.91 5.23
C GLU A 14 -11.63 9.01 6.45
N ILE A 15 -11.28 7.73 6.35
CA ILE A 15 -11.45 6.76 7.45
C ILE A 15 -10.35 6.95 8.51
N VAL A 16 -9.14 7.33 8.09
CA VAL A 16 -8.07 7.72 9.02
C VAL A 16 -8.52 8.93 9.84
N ASP A 17 -9.06 9.96 9.19
CA ASP A 17 -9.51 11.17 9.84
C ASP A 17 -10.68 10.89 10.80
N ALA A 18 -11.65 10.05 10.38
CA ALA A 18 -12.73 9.59 11.26
C ALA A 18 -12.21 8.84 12.50
N LEU A 19 -11.17 8.01 12.35
CA LEU A 19 -10.56 7.32 13.48
C LEU A 19 -9.84 8.29 14.43
N ARG A 20 -9.18 9.32 13.88
CA ARG A 20 -8.52 10.37 14.68
C ARG A 20 -9.55 11.16 15.49
N ILE A 21 -10.64 11.59 14.86
CA ILE A 21 -11.75 12.28 15.53
C ILE A 21 -12.32 11.40 16.64
N CYS A 22 -12.60 10.12 16.37
CA CYS A 22 -13.13 9.21 17.39
C CYS A 22 -12.19 9.09 18.59
N HIS A 23 -10.87 9.02 18.37
CA HIS A 23 -9.88 8.97 19.46
C HIS A 23 -9.76 10.30 20.23
N GLU A 24 -9.97 11.44 19.57
CA GLU A 24 -9.97 12.77 20.19
C GLU A 24 -11.23 12.97 21.07
N GLU A 25 -12.40 12.56 20.58
CA GLU A 25 -13.66 12.64 21.33
C GLU A 25 -13.75 11.62 22.47
N ASN A 26 -13.04 10.49 22.33
CA ASN A 26 -13.10 9.38 23.28
C ASN A 26 -11.71 8.98 23.85
N PRO A 27 -11.00 9.86 24.57
CA PRO A 27 -9.62 9.60 25.01
C PRO A 27 -9.48 8.36 25.90
N PHE A 28 -10.49 8.08 26.72
CA PHE A 28 -10.52 6.93 27.64
C PHE A 28 -11.18 5.70 27.00
N LEU A 29 -12.23 5.89 26.20
CA LEU A 29 -12.98 4.79 25.57
C LEU A 29 -12.35 4.27 24.27
N LYS A 30 -11.32 4.94 23.73
CA LYS A 30 -10.51 4.40 22.62
C LYS A 30 -9.89 3.05 22.93
N PHE A 31 -9.57 2.80 24.20
CA PHE A 31 -9.08 1.50 24.68
C PHE A 31 -10.21 0.54 25.09
N GLY A 32 -11.43 1.08 25.30
CA GLY A 32 -12.65 0.33 25.61
C GLY A 32 -13.42 -0.18 24.39
N GLY A 33 -12.94 0.10 23.18
CA GLY A 33 -13.51 -0.42 21.93
C GLY A 33 -14.56 0.46 21.25
N ALA A 34 -14.80 1.68 21.73
CA ALA A 34 -15.78 2.62 21.13
C ALA A 34 -15.49 2.94 19.64
N CYS A 35 -14.22 2.88 19.23
CA CYS A 35 -13.80 3.16 17.85
C CYS A 35 -13.53 1.88 17.03
N ASN A 36 -13.98 0.70 17.48
CA ASN A 36 -13.67 -0.58 16.81
C ASN A 36 -14.27 -0.71 15.42
N ASP A 37 -15.47 -0.17 15.18
CA ASP A 37 -16.12 -0.25 13.87
C ASP A 37 -15.37 0.57 12.82
N ILE A 38 -14.97 1.79 13.19
CA ILE A 38 -14.13 2.66 12.34
C ILE A 38 -12.78 1.98 12.07
N LYS A 39 -12.18 1.38 13.10
CA LYS A 39 -10.94 0.60 12.95
C LYS A 39 -11.12 -0.61 12.03
N ALA A 40 -12.27 -1.30 12.08
CA ALA A 40 -12.57 -2.41 11.19
C ALA A 40 -12.70 -1.95 9.74
N ALA A 41 -13.41 -0.84 9.49
CA ALA A 41 -13.49 -0.20 8.18
C ALA A 41 -12.11 0.22 7.66
N LEU A 42 -11.26 0.78 8.53
CA LEU A 42 -9.90 1.19 8.17
C LEU A 42 -9.04 0.00 7.74
N ASN A 43 -9.11 -1.13 8.47
CA ASN A 43 -8.40 -2.35 8.10
C ASN A 43 -8.83 -2.86 6.72
N GLN A 44 -10.13 -2.85 6.43
CA GLN A 44 -10.64 -3.25 5.11
C GLN A 44 -10.15 -2.32 4.00
N CYS A 45 -10.12 -1.01 4.27
CA CYS A 45 -9.59 -0.05 3.30
C CYS A 45 -8.10 -0.28 3.03
N PHE A 46 -7.28 -0.45 4.06
CA PHE A 46 -5.85 -0.73 3.89
C PHE A 46 -5.56 -2.06 3.18
N ALA A 47 -6.42 -3.06 3.36
CA ALA A 47 -6.33 -4.30 2.60
C ALA A 47 -6.52 -4.05 1.09
N LYS A 48 -7.51 -3.22 0.73
CA LYS A 48 -7.75 -2.81 -0.66
C LYS A 48 -6.60 -1.98 -1.23
N GLU A 49 -6.15 -0.96 -0.51
CA GLU A 49 -5.02 -0.11 -0.90
C GLU A 49 -3.75 -0.95 -1.15
N THR A 50 -3.47 -1.89 -0.24
CA THR A 50 -2.32 -2.80 -0.34
C THR A 50 -2.45 -3.71 -1.55
N HIS A 51 -3.64 -4.26 -1.81
CA HIS A 51 -3.89 -5.11 -2.96
C HIS A 51 -3.70 -4.33 -4.27
N HIS A 52 -4.23 -3.11 -4.35
CA HIS A 52 -4.07 -2.22 -5.51
C HIS A 52 -2.59 -1.90 -5.77
N ARG A 53 -1.84 -1.50 -4.74
CA ARG A 53 -0.40 -1.23 -4.85
C ARG A 53 0.40 -2.46 -5.27
N ARG A 54 0.07 -3.64 -4.73
CA ARG A 54 0.72 -4.90 -5.13
C ARG A 54 0.51 -5.20 -6.62
N LYS A 55 -0.70 -4.96 -7.14
CA LYS A 55 -0.99 -5.13 -8.57
C LYS A 55 -0.14 -4.20 -9.44
N ILE A 56 -0.08 -2.91 -9.10
CA ILE A 56 0.73 -1.94 -9.85
C ILE A 56 2.22 -2.31 -9.80
N ASN A 57 2.73 -2.66 -8.62
CA ASN A 57 4.13 -3.03 -8.46
C ASN A 57 4.49 -4.30 -9.24
N LEU A 58 3.58 -5.28 -9.28
CA LEU A 58 3.76 -6.48 -10.09
C LEU A 58 3.82 -6.14 -11.59
N GLU A 59 2.94 -5.27 -12.09
CA GLU A 59 2.98 -4.84 -13.48
C GLU A 59 4.26 -4.07 -13.83
N LYS A 60 4.71 -3.19 -12.93
CA LYS A 60 5.99 -2.48 -13.08
C LYS A 60 7.17 -3.44 -13.10
N ALA A 61 7.21 -4.39 -12.16
CA ALA A 61 8.27 -5.39 -12.09
C ALA A 61 8.32 -6.26 -13.36
N ARG A 62 7.16 -6.68 -13.88
CA ARG A 62 7.08 -7.44 -15.15
C ARG A 62 7.64 -6.66 -16.33
N LYS A 63 7.27 -5.38 -16.46
CA LYS A 63 7.79 -4.50 -17.53
C LYS A 63 9.30 -4.30 -17.41
N PHE A 64 9.78 -4.01 -16.20
CA PHE A 64 11.20 -3.84 -15.92
C PHE A 64 12.00 -5.10 -16.24
N ASN A 65 11.55 -6.26 -15.75
CA ASN A 65 12.23 -7.54 -16.02
C ASN A 65 12.28 -7.87 -17.51
N LYS A 66 11.20 -7.59 -18.26
CA LYS A 66 11.21 -7.79 -19.71
C LYS A 66 12.29 -6.95 -20.39
N ILE A 67 12.34 -5.64 -20.10
CA ILE A 67 13.33 -4.72 -20.68
C ILE A 67 14.75 -5.16 -20.26
N TYR A 68 14.92 -5.58 -19.01
CA TYR A 68 16.21 -6.02 -18.50
C TYR A 68 16.73 -7.28 -19.20
N GLU A 69 15.88 -8.29 -19.41
CA GLU A 69 16.28 -9.50 -20.14
C GLU A 69 16.56 -9.20 -21.62
N GLU A 70 15.80 -8.30 -22.26
CA GLU A 70 16.06 -7.83 -23.63
C GLU A 70 17.43 -7.15 -23.76
N ASP A 71 17.75 -6.18 -22.90
CA ASP A 71 19.06 -5.49 -22.85
C ASP A 71 20.21 -6.48 -22.58
N LYS A 72 20.00 -7.42 -21.66
CA LYS A 72 20.99 -8.46 -21.34
C LYS A 72 21.28 -9.37 -22.53
N ASP A 73 20.26 -9.79 -23.26
CA ASP A 73 20.41 -10.61 -24.46
C ASP A 73 21.11 -9.84 -25.59
N GLU A 74 20.80 -8.57 -25.78
CA GLU A 74 21.49 -7.69 -26.74
C GLU A 74 22.98 -7.56 -26.42
N ARG A 75 23.33 -7.28 -25.15
CA ARG A 75 24.73 -7.22 -24.69
C ARG A 75 25.46 -8.54 -24.91
N ARG A 76 24.80 -9.66 -24.64
CA ARG A 76 25.36 -11.00 -24.85
C ARG A 76 25.65 -11.27 -26.33
N LYS A 77 24.73 -10.89 -27.22
CA LYS A 77 24.91 -11.02 -28.68
C LYS A 77 26.06 -10.14 -29.17
N ALA A 78 26.10 -8.87 -28.75
CA ALA A 78 27.17 -7.94 -29.11
C ALA A 78 28.55 -8.45 -28.69
N ALA A 79 28.67 -8.99 -27.48
CA ALA A 79 29.91 -9.60 -26.99
C ALA A 79 30.30 -10.89 -27.73
N SER A 80 29.35 -11.60 -28.35
CA SER A 80 29.63 -12.80 -29.15
C SER A 80 29.98 -12.50 -30.61
N SER A 81 29.70 -11.29 -31.09
CA SER A 81 29.96 -10.84 -32.47
C SER A 81 31.24 -9.99 -32.63
N ALA A 82 31.91 -9.68 -31.53
CA ALA A 82 33.19 -8.96 -31.47
C ALA A 82 34.34 -9.94 -31.20
#